data_AF-A0A5H8HHD8-F1
#
_entry.id   AF-A0A5H8HHD8-F1
#
_cell.length_a   1.000
_cell.length_b   1.000
_cell.length_c   1.000
_cell.angle_alpha   90.00
_cell.angle_beta   90.00
_cell.angle_gamma   90.00
#
_symmetry.space_group_name_H-M   'P 1'
#
loop_
_entity.id
_entity.type
_entity.pdbx_description
1 polymer ?
#
loop_
_entity_poly.entity_id
_entity_poly.type
_entity_poly.pdbx_seq_one_letter_code
_entity_poly.pdbx_strand_id
1 'polypeptide(L)'
;MCGRFAQAQTREEYLAYLADEADRNIAYDPQPIGRYNVAPGTKVLLLSERDEQLHLDPVIWGYAPGWWDKAPLINARVATAASSRMFKPLWQHGRAICFADRWFEWKKEGDKKQPYFIHRKDGKPIFMAAIGSTPFERGDEAEGFLIVTSAADKGLVDIHDRRPLALTPETARVWMRQFLEPHSKSITYRVIPALTRPMMRKDTNPCQ
;
A
#
# COMPACT_ATOMS: atom_id res chain seq x y z
N MET A 1 -2.37 12.00 -3.13
CA MET A 1 -1.71 10.83 -3.74
C MET A 1 -0.92 10.27 -2.59
N CYS A 2 -1.17 9.02 -2.24
CA CYS A 2 -0.58 8.39 -1.06
C CYS A 2 0.94 8.29 -1.25
N GLY A 3 1.67 9.27 -0.70
CA GLY A 3 3.12 9.35 -0.77
C GLY A 3 3.81 8.95 0.52
N ARG A 4 3.08 8.77 1.63
CA ARG A 4 3.65 8.39 2.94
C ARG A 4 2.66 7.53 3.72
N PHE A 5 3.16 6.58 4.50
CA PHE A 5 2.35 5.74 5.40
C PHE A 5 3.14 5.24 6.61
N ALA A 6 2.48 4.57 7.55
CA ALA A 6 3.11 3.90 8.68
C ALA A 6 2.94 2.39 8.60
N GLN A 7 4.03 1.67 8.85
CA GLN A 7 4.12 0.22 9.02
C GLN A 7 4.93 0.00 10.31
N ALA A 8 4.26 0.18 11.45
CA ALA A 8 4.92 0.31 12.75
C ALA A 8 4.81 -0.94 13.63
N GLN A 9 3.74 -1.71 13.49
CA GLN A 9 3.44 -2.87 14.34
C GLN A 9 4.30 -4.09 13.99
N THR A 10 4.13 -5.17 14.74
CA THR A 10 4.78 -6.48 14.46
C THR A 10 4.22 -7.12 13.19
N ARG A 11 4.93 -8.10 12.62
CA ARG A 11 4.46 -8.81 11.41
C ARG A 11 3.14 -9.54 11.69
N GLU A 12 3.05 -10.15 12.86
CA GLU A 12 1.95 -10.97 13.33
C GLU A 12 0.66 -10.16 13.48
N GLU A 13 0.74 -8.91 13.93
CA GLU A 13 -0.42 -8.01 14.02
C GLU A 13 -1.07 -7.72 12.66
N TYR A 14 -0.32 -7.83 11.56
CA TYR A 14 -0.87 -7.74 10.20
C TYR A 14 -1.28 -9.11 9.66
N LEU A 15 -0.43 -10.12 9.85
CA LEU A 15 -0.61 -11.47 9.29
C LEU A 15 -1.79 -12.23 9.91
N ALA A 16 -2.13 -11.98 11.18
CA ALA A 16 -3.25 -12.62 11.87
C ALA A 16 -4.61 -12.39 11.21
N TYR A 17 -4.74 -11.40 10.32
CA TYR A 17 -5.96 -11.15 9.55
C TYR A 17 -5.99 -11.89 8.21
N LEU A 18 -4.86 -12.41 7.75
CA LEU A 18 -4.66 -12.82 6.36
C LEU A 18 -4.50 -14.33 6.22
N ALA A 19 -3.75 -14.98 7.11
CA ALA A 19 -3.43 -16.39 6.97
C ALA A 19 -3.00 -17.02 8.29
N ASP A 20 -3.20 -18.33 8.38
CA ASP A 20 -2.64 -19.16 9.43
C ASP A 20 -1.14 -19.44 9.17
N GLU A 21 -0.44 -19.96 10.17
CA GLU A 21 1.01 -20.17 10.08
C GLU A 21 1.42 -21.20 9.02
N ALA A 22 0.55 -22.17 8.73
CA ALA A 22 0.79 -23.21 7.73
C ALA A 22 0.79 -22.66 6.29
N ASP A 23 0.14 -21.52 6.05
CA ASP A 23 -0.05 -20.91 4.73
C ASP A 23 1.02 -19.86 4.40
N ARG A 24 2.05 -19.71 5.23
CA ARG A 24 3.08 -18.67 5.10
C ARG A 24 4.50 -19.22 5.23
N ASN A 25 5.38 -18.74 4.35
CA ASN A 25 6.82 -18.88 4.44
C ASN A 25 7.44 -17.57 4.94
N ILE A 26 7.09 -17.23 6.18
CA ILE A 26 7.53 -16.01 6.85
C ILE A 26 7.99 -16.40 8.24
N ALA A 27 9.26 -16.15 8.55
CA ALA A 27 9.80 -16.40 9.88
C ALA A 27 9.12 -15.52 10.92
N TYR A 28 8.78 -16.14 12.05
CA TYR A 28 8.28 -15.44 13.24
C TYR A 28 9.32 -14.40 13.69
N ASP A 29 8.85 -13.17 13.96
CA ASP A 29 9.70 -12.11 14.49
C ASP A 29 8.85 -11.16 15.34
N PRO A 30 9.01 -11.20 16.67
CA PRO A 30 8.21 -10.40 17.58
C PRO A 30 8.58 -8.91 17.54
N GLN A 31 9.62 -8.51 16.81
CA GLN A 31 10.05 -7.11 16.78
C GLN A 31 9.06 -6.26 15.96
N PRO A 32 8.63 -5.11 16.50
CA PRO A 32 7.88 -4.14 15.73
C PRO A 32 8.69 -3.65 14.53
N ILE A 33 8.04 -3.49 13.37
CA ILE A 33 8.69 -2.92 12.18
C ILE A 33 9.12 -1.48 12.46
N GLY A 34 8.37 -0.74 13.29
CA GLY A 34 8.79 0.55 13.86
C GLY A 34 8.83 1.71 12.87
N ARG A 35 8.28 1.58 11.66
CA ARG A 35 8.35 2.62 10.62
C ARG A 35 7.10 3.49 10.59
N TYR A 36 7.12 4.58 11.35
CA TYR A 36 6.01 5.54 11.43
C TYR A 36 5.86 6.47 10.22
N ASN A 37 6.83 6.45 9.31
CA ASN A 37 6.94 7.43 8.24
C ASN A 37 7.65 6.87 7.00
N VAL A 38 7.08 5.80 6.45
CA VAL A 38 7.56 5.15 5.23
C VAL A 38 7.45 6.11 4.05
N ALA A 39 8.51 6.21 3.25
CA ALA A 39 8.64 7.13 2.13
C ALA A 39 8.99 6.37 0.84
N PRO A 40 8.68 6.94 -0.35
CA PRO A 40 9.05 6.34 -1.62
C PRO A 40 10.57 6.29 -1.79
N GLY A 41 11.05 5.37 -2.63
CA GLY A 41 12.49 5.13 -2.79
C GLY A 41 13.13 4.41 -1.60
N THR A 42 12.35 3.87 -0.67
CA THR A 42 12.84 2.99 0.39
C THR A 42 12.31 1.58 0.19
N LYS A 43 13.06 0.56 0.64
CA LYS A 43 12.55 -0.81 0.70
C LYS A 43 11.47 -0.91 1.76
N VAL A 44 10.36 -1.56 1.43
CA VAL A 44 9.18 -1.75 2.29
C VAL A 44 8.87 -3.24 2.35
N LEU A 45 8.47 -3.74 3.51
CA LEU A 45 7.99 -5.11 3.64
C LEU A 45 6.67 -5.25 2.87
N LEU A 46 6.72 -6.02 1.78
CA LEU A 46 5.64 -6.22 0.84
C LEU A 46 5.23 -7.69 0.85
N LEU A 47 3.94 -7.93 1.00
CA LEU A 47 3.38 -9.28 1.04
C LEU A 47 2.99 -9.73 -0.37
N SER A 48 3.39 -10.94 -0.76
CA SER A 48 3.01 -11.56 -2.04
C SER A 48 2.75 -13.04 -1.85
N GLU A 49 2.15 -13.68 -2.85
CA GLU A 49 1.96 -15.13 -2.87
C GLU A 49 2.75 -15.75 -4.02
N ARG A 50 3.57 -16.75 -3.69
CA ARG A 50 4.32 -17.61 -4.63
C ARG A 50 4.39 -19.00 -4.02
N ASP A 51 4.43 -20.02 -4.87
CA ASP A 51 4.45 -21.43 -4.43
C ASP A 51 3.34 -21.77 -3.42
N GLU A 52 2.15 -21.18 -3.63
CA GLU A 52 0.94 -21.31 -2.77
C GLU A 52 1.11 -20.81 -1.33
N GLN A 53 2.23 -20.13 -1.01
CA GLN A 53 2.52 -19.61 0.31
C GLN A 53 2.65 -18.09 0.29
N LEU A 54 2.32 -17.46 1.42
CA LEU A 54 2.62 -16.06 1.64
C LEU A 54 4.11 -15.85 1.90
N HIS A 55 4.66 -14.85 1.26
CA HIS A 55 6.04 -14.40 1.45
C HIS A 55 6.09 -12.90 1.75
N LEU A 56 7.12 -12.50 2.49
CA LEU A 56 7.33 -11.13 2.90
C LEU A 56 8.73 -10.67 2.52
N ASP A 57 8.82 -9.79 1.52
CA ASP A 57 10.10 -9.36 0.95
C ASP A 57 10.27 -7.84 1.12
N PRO A 58 11.50 -7.34 1.37
CA PRO A 58 11.80 -5.91 1.33
C PRO A 58 11.94 -5.42 -0.13
N VAL A 59 10.91 -4.75 -0.65
CA VAL A 59 10.85 -4.30 -2.05
C VAL A 59 10.90 -2.78 -2.14
N ILE A 60 11.65 -2.22 -3.10
CA ILE A 60 11.72 -0.76 -3.31
C ILE A 60 10.33 -0.20 -3.64
N TRP A 61 9.89 0.84 -2.93
CA TRP A 61 8.66 1.55 -3.28
C TRP A 61 8.93 2.57 -4.39
N GLY A 62 8.79 2.13 -5.62
CA GLY A 62 9.01 2.89 -6.83
C GLY A 62 9.16 1.97 -8.04
N TYR A 63 8.78 2.47 -9.21
CA TYR A 63 8.91 1.75 -10.47
C TYR A 63 9.38 2.67 -11.58
N ALA A 64 10.59 2.42 -12.06
CA ALA A 64 11.23 3.11 -13.18
C ALA A 64 11.96 2.08 -14.06
N PRO A 65 11.28 1.48 -15.05
CA PRO A 65 11.95 0.56 -15.99
C PRO A 65 12.98 1.32 -16.84
N GLY A 66 13.96 0.63 -17.42
CA GLY A 66 15.11 1.29 -18.08
C GLY A 66 14.80 2.26 -19.22
N TRP A 67 13.60 2.21 -19.80
CA TRP A 67 13.12 3.16 -20.82
C TRP A 67 12.41 4.40 -20.23
N TRP A 68 12.17 4.44 -18.93
CA TRP A 68 11.51 5.54 -18.23
C TRP A 68 12.55 6.56 -17.72
N ASP A 69 12.49 7.77 -18.26
CA ASP A 69 13.49 8.84 -18.07
C ASP A 69 13.08 9.89 -17.02
N LYS A 70 12.05 9.58 -16.21
CA LYS A 70 11.52 10.48 -15.17
C LYS A 70 11.66 9.86 -13.79
N ALA A 71 11.28 10.63 -12.76
CA ALA A 71 11.19 10.13 -11.39
C ALA A 71 10.35 8.83 -11.33
N PRO A 72 10.73 7.84 -10.48
CA PRO A 72 10.00 6.60 -10.35
C PRO A 72 8.54 6.82 -9.99
N LEU A 73 7.67 6.03 -10.62
CA LEU A 73 6.24 6.05 -10.32
C LEU A 73 5.99 5.29 -9.02
N ILE A 74 5.17 5.87 -8.13
CA ILE A 74 4.90 5.31 -6.79
C ILE A 74 3.45 4.83 -6.63
N ASN A 75 2.57 5.24 -7.56
CA ASN A 75 1.16 4.88 -7.57
C ASN A 75 0.68 4.47 -8.98
N ALA A 76 -0.28 3.54 -9.03
CA ALA A 76 -1.02 3.19 -10.24
C ALA A 76 -2.52 3.46 -10.04
N ARG A 77 -3.23 3.99 -11.04
CA ARG A 77 -4.68 4.27 -10.91
C ARG A 77 -5.48 3.01 -11.23
N VAL A 78 -6.35 2.58 -10.31
CA VAL A 78 -7.19 1.37 -10.49
C VAL A 78 -8.00 1.39 -11.79
N ALA A 79 -8.48 2.57 -12.21
CA ALA A 79 -9.30 2.74 -13.40
C ALA A 79 -8.59 2.39 -14.71
N THR A 80 -7.25 2.44 -14.75
CA THR A 80 -6.47 2.26 -16.00
C THR A 80 -5.31 1.27 -15.86
N ALA A 81 -4.92 0.87 -14.65
CA ALA A 81 -3.74 0.03 -14.44
C ALA A 81 -3.84 -1.34 -15.15
N ALA A 82 -5.01 -1.97 -15.14
CA ALA A 82 -5.22 -3.28 -15.75
C ALA A 82 -5.11 -3.29 -17.29
N SER A 83 -5.34 -2.15 -17.95
CA SER A 83 -5.29 -2.00 -19.42
C SER A 83 -4.09 -1.20 -19.91
N SER A 84 -3.36 -0.54 -19.02
CA SER A 84 -2.16 0.26 -19.34
C SER A 84 -1.04 -0.60 -19.90
N ARG A 85 -0.40 -0.17 -21.00
CA ARG A 85 0.80 -0.83 -21.53
C ARG A 85 1.91 -0.97 -20.48
N MET A 86 2.06 0.00 -19.59
CA MET A 86 3.10 0.03 -18.56
C MET A 86 2.77 -0.87 -17.36
N PHE A 87 1.49 -0.90 -16.94
CA PHE A 87 1.11 -1.55 -15.68
C PHE A 87 0.39 -2.89 -15.85
N LYS A 88 -0.13 -3.20 -17.04
CA LYS A 88 -0.84 -4.45 -17.30
C LYS A 88 0.00 -5.69 -16.95
N PRO A 89 1.31 -5.79 -17.28
CA PRO A 89 2.10 -6.95 -16.86
C PRO A 89 2.19 -7.08 -15.33
N LEU A 90 2.40 -5.96 -14.62
CA LEU A 90 2.47 -5.94 -13.15
C LEU A 90 1.11 -6.31 -12.53
N TRP A 91 0.01 -5.86 -13.15
CA TRP A 91 -1.35 -6.17 -12.73
C TRP A 91 -1.68 -7.66 -12.88
N GLN A 92 -1.17 -8.31 -13.94
CA GLN A 92 -1.43 -9.71 -14.23
C GLN A 92 -0.59 -10.65 -13.33
N HIS A 93 0.69 -10.33 -13.13
CA HIS A 93 1.67 -11.26 -12.55
C HIS A 93 2.33 -10.79 -11.25
N GLY A 94 2.17 -9.52 -10.88
CA GLY A 94 2.88 -8.91 -9.75
C GLY A 94 1.95 -8.28 -8.73
N ARG A 95 0.78 -8.88 -8.48
CA ARG A 95 -0.15 -8.42 -7.44
C ARG A 95 0.42 -8.73 -6.05
N ALA A 96 0.43 -7.71 -5.20
CA ALA A 96 0.97 -7.78 -3.85
C ALA A 96 0.11 -6.94 -2.89
N ILE A 97 0.39 -7.04 -1.59
CA ILE A 97 -0.25 -6.25 -0.54
C ILE A 97 0.81 -5.48 0.26
N CYS A 98 0.64 -4.17 0.32
CA CYS A 98 1.35 -3.32 1.27
C CYS A 98 0.43 -3.08 2.49
N PHE A 99 0.76 -3.70 3.62
CA PHE A 99 0.02 -3.49 4.87
C PHE A 99 0.54 -2.27 5.63
N ALA A 100 -0.37 -1.54 6.27
CA ALA A 100 -0.06 -0.30 6.97
C ALA A 100 -1.05 -0.03 8.11
N ASP A 101 -0.65 0.76 9.10
CA ASP A 101 -1.52 1.25 10.17
C ASP A 101 -2.43 2.38 9.70
N ARG A 102 -1.83 3.26 8.88
CA ARG A 102 -2.38 4.53 8.42
C ARG A 102 -1.58 5.03 7.23
N TRP A 103 -2.18 5.89 6.40
CA TRP A 103 -1.46 6.67 5.40
C TRP A 103 -1.58 8.16 5.70
N PHE A 104 -0.73 8.96 5.06
CA PHE A 104 -0.73 10.41 5.22
C PHE A 104 -1.14 11.12 3.93
N GLU A 105 -1.91 12.18 4.07
CA GLU A 105 -2.27 13.09 2.98
C GLU A 105 -2.16 14.54 3.47
N TRP A 106 -1.90 15.46 2.52
CA TRP A 106 -1.73 16.87 2.82
C TRP A 106 -2.88 17.67 2.23
N LYS A 107 -3.76 18.19 3.10
CA LYS A 107 -4.82 19.11 2.70
C LYS A 107 -4.23 20.48 2.39
N LYS A 108 -4.54 21.03 1.22
CA LYS A 108 -4.16 22.41 0.86
C LYS A 108 -5.09 23.39 1.57
N GLU A 109 -4.50 24.33 2.31
CA GLU A 109 -5.19 25.40 3.04
C GLU A 109 -4.51 26.73 2.66
N GLY A 110 -5.04 27.39 1.62
CA GLY A 110 -4.35 28.51 0.97
C GLY A 110 -2.99 28.06 0.40
N ASP A 111 -1.92 28.72 0.83
CA ASP A 111 -0.54 28.38 0.44
C ASP A 111 0.12 27.34 1.35
N LYS A 112 -0.54 26.94 2.44
CA LYS A 112 -0.02 25.96 3.39
C LYS A 112 -0.58 24.56 3.11
N LYS A 113 0.15 23.55 3.55
CA LYS A 113 -0.27 22.14 3.49
C LYS A 113 -0.37 21.56 4.89
N GLN A 114 -1.57 21.19 5.31
CA GLN A 114 -1.83 20.54 6.59
C GLN A 114 -1.75 19.02 6.43
N PRO A 115 -0.81 18.32 7.10
CA PRO A 115 -0.79 16.87 7.11
C PRO A 115 -1.93 16.28 7.94
N TYR A 116 -2.54 15.23 7.41
CA TYR A 116 -3.50 14.36 8.07
C TYR A 116 -2.95 12.94 8.08
N PHE A 117 -3.20 12.21 9.16
CA PHE A 117 -3.11 10.76 9.11
C PHE A 117 -4.51 10.17 8.98
N ILE A 118 -4.61 9.11 8.18
CA ILE A 118 -5.87 8.49 7.81
C ILE A 118 -5.76 7.01 8.14
N HIS A 119 -6.69 6.53 8.96
CA HIS A 119 -6.70 5.16 9.47
C HIS A 119 -8.11 4.60 9.49
N ARG A 120 -8.26 3.28 9.68
CA ARG A 120 -9.60 2.68 9.78
C ARG A 120 -10.30 3.07 11.07
N LYS A 121 -11.63 3.22 10.98
CA LYS A 121 -12.52 3.52 12.13
C LYS A 121 -12.42 2.49 13.24
N ASP A 122 -12.27 1.22 12.87
CA ASP A 122 -12.24 0.07 13.78
C ASP A 122 -10.85 -0.20 14.38
N GLY A 123 -9.86 0.66 14.11
CA GLY A 123 -8.50 0.50 14.61
C GLY A 123 -7.69 -0.63 13.98
N LYS A 124 -8.29 -1.39 13.03
CA LYS A 124 -7.60 -2.49 12.36
C LYS A 124 -6.59 -1.99 11.33
N PRO A 125 -5.64 -2.84 10.89
CA PRO A 125 -4.74 -2.51 9.80
C PRO A 125 -5.42 -2.34 8.44
N ILE A 126 -4.70 -1.66 7.55
CA ILE A 126 -5.08 -1.42 6.16
C ILE A 126 -4.24 -2.32 5.26
N PHE A 127 -4.89 -3.02 4.33
CA PHE A 127 -4.23 -3.81 3.29
C PHE A 127 -4.36 -3.06 1.96
N MET A 128 -3.31 -2.37 1.53
CA MET A 128 -3.31 -1.61 0.29
C MET A 128 -2.93 -2.51 -0.87
N ALA A 129 -3.76 -2.55 -1.90
CA ALA A 129 -3.44 -3.24 -3.15
C ALA A 129 -2.17 -2.63 -3.77
N ALA A 130 -1.22 -3.48 -4.10
CA ALA A 130 0.01 -3.13 -4.78
C ALA A 130 0.17 -3.96 -6.06
N ILE A 131 0.90 -3.39 -7.01
CA ILE A 131 1.40 -4.08 -8.21
C ILE A 131 2.89 -3.79 -8.34
N GLY A 132 3.69 -4.75 -8.79
CA GLY A 132 5.13 -4.55 -8.95
C GLY A 132 5.79 -5.57 -9.85
N SER A 133 7.10 -5.41 -10.04
CA SER A 133 7.89 -6.28 -10.90
C SER A 133 8.37 -7.50 -10.12
N THR A 134 7.96 -8.70 -10.53
CA THR A 134 8.39 -9.99 -9.95
C THR A 134 9.62 -10.52 -10.67
N PRO A 135 10.44 -11.41 -10.06
CA PRO A 135 10.35 -11.92 -8.67
C PRO A 135 10.72 -10.85 -7.63
N PHE A 136 9.96 -10.72 -6.55
CA PHE A 136 10.12 -9.63 -5.56
C PHE A 136 11.36 -9.80 -4.67
N GLU A 137 11.75 -11.04 -4.41
CA GLU A 137 12.90 -11.43 -3.61
C GLU A 137 14.25 -11.05 -4.23
N ARG A 138 14.27 -10.67 -5.52
CA ARG A 138 15.52 -10.26 -6.21
C ARG A 138 16.10 -8.95 -5.68
N GLY A 139 15.31 -8.16 -4.94
CA GLY A 139 15.79 -6.94 -4.28
C GLY A 139 16.17 -5.80 -5.22
N ASP A 140 15.49 -5.70 -6.38
CA ASP A 140 15.68 -4.64 -7.37
C ASP A 140 15.58 -3.23 -6.77
N GLU A 141 16.39 -2.30 -7.26
CA GLU A 141 16.47 -0.91 -6.75
C GLU A 141 15.73 0.10 -7.65
N ALA A 142 15.33 -0.28 -8.87
CA ALA A 142 14.65 0.59 -9.82
C ALA A 142 13.22 0.11 -10.13
N GLU A 143 13.02 -1.20 -10.21
CA GLU A 143 11.76 -1.83 -10.59
C GLU A 143 11.16 -2.61 -9.41
N GLY A 144 10.60 -1.88 -8.44
CA GLY A 144 9.88 -2.47 -7.31
C GLY A 144 8.37 -2.46 -7.49
N PHE A 145 7.65 -1.85 -6.54
CA PHE A 145 6.20 -1.83 -6.52
C PHE A 145 5.59 -0.43 -6.50
N LEU A 146 4.30 -0.37 -6.83
CA LEU A 146 3.45 0.80 -6.73
C LEU A 146 2.20 0.48 -5.90
N ILE A 147 1.72 1.46 -5.14
CA ILE A 147 0.42 1.36 -4.46
C ILE A 147 -0.69 1.71 -5.45
N VAL A 148 -1.68 0.84 -5.60
CA VAL A 148 -2.88 1.10 -6.42
C VAL A 148 -3.74 2.14 -5.71
N THR A 149 -4.27 3.10 -6.47
CA THR A 149 -5.11 4.18 -5.96
C THR A 149 -6.49 4.18 -6.60
N SER A 150 -7.51 4.57 -5.82
CA SER A 150 -8.86 4.85 -6.29
C SER A 150 -9.18 6.35 -6.17
N ALA A 151 -10.31 6.78 -6.74
CA ALA A 151 -10.88 8.07 -6.39
C ALA A 151 -11.18 8.09 -4.88
N ALA A 152 -10.95 9.24 -4.24
CA ALA A 152 -11.45 9.49 -2.91
C ALA A 152 -12.99 9.60 -2.95
N ASP A 153 -13.65 9.22 -1.86
CA ASP A 153 -15.08 9.40 -1.68
C ASP A 153 -15.37 10.05 -0.32
N LYS A 154 -16.58 10.60 -0.20
CA LYS A 154 -17.09 11.21 1.04
C LYS A 154 -16.09 12.23 1.62
N GLY A 155 -16.01 12.34 2.96
CA GLY A 155 -15.14 13.31 3.64
C GLY A 155 -13.63 13.13 3.42
N LEU A 156 -13.18 12.18 2.62
CA LEU A 156 -11.78 12.10 2.21
C LEU A 156 -11.46 13.07 1.05
N VAL A 157 -12.45 13.39 0.22
CA VAL A 157 -12.32 14.33 -0.90
C VAL A 157 -11.92 15.72 -0.41
N ASP A 158 -12.38 16.10 0.79
CA ASP A 158 -12.01 17.36 1.46
C ASP A 158 -10.52 17.47 1.80
N ILE A 159 -9.78 16.35 1.76
CA ILE A 159 -8.34 16.27 2.03
C ILE A 159 -7.58 16.08 0.72
N HIS A 160 -7.96 15.10 -0.09
CA HIS A 160 -7.33 14.80 -1.38
C HIS A 160 -8.29 14.05 -2.30
N ASP A 161 -8.19 14.25 -3.62
CA ASP A 161 -9.01 13.58 -4.64
C ASP A 161 -8.72 12.07 -4.84
N ARG A 162 -7.68 11.52 -4.19
CA ARG A 162 -7.21 10.15 -4.36
C ARG A 162 -6.94 9.49 -3.02
N ARG A 163 -7.02 8.16 -3.00
CA ARG A 163 -6.63 7.32 -1.85
C ARG A 163 -6.02 6.00 -2.29
N PRO A 164 -5.31 5.28 -1.39
CA PRO A 164 -4.98 3.88 -1.63
C PRO A 164 -6.24 3.03 -1.85
N LEU A 165 -6.13 2.04 -2.72
CA LEU A 165 -7.13 0.98 -2.82
C LEU A 165 -6.95 0.03 -1.63
N ALA A 166 -7.59 0.38 -0.52
CA ALA A 166 -7.63 -0.44 0.69
C ALA A 166 -8.61 -1.61 0.52
N LEU A 167 -8.17 -2.82 0.83
CA LEU A 167 -8.91 -4.07 0.69
C LEU A 167 -9.29 -4.64 2.07
N THR A 168 -10.39 -5.39 2.12
CA THR A 168 -10.68 -6.26 3.27
C THR A 168 -9.66 -7.40 3.31
N PRO A 169 -9.43 -8.05 4.47
CA PRO A 169 -8.47 -9.16 4.54
C PRO A 169 -8.78 -10.28 3.54
N GLU A 170 -10.05 -10.64 3.38
CA GLU A 170 -10.51 -11.68 2.45
C GLU A 170 -10.20 -11.28 1.00
N THR A 171 -10.47 -10.01 0.66
CA THR A 171 -10.19 -9.49 -0.68
C THR A 171 -8.69 -9.37 -0.93
N ALA A 172 -7.90 -9.03 0.09
CA ALA A 172 -6.45 -8.96 0.02
C ALA A 172 -5.83 -10.34 -0.25
N ARG A 173 -6.38 -11.41 0.33
CA ARG A 173 -5.96 -12.79 0.00
C ARG A 173 -6.29 -13.17 -1.43
N VAL A 174 -7.51 -12.91 -1.88
CA VAL A 174 -7.89 -13.16 -3.29
C VAL A 174 -7.01 -12.35 -4.25
N TRP A 175 -6.68 -11.11 -3.90
CA TRP A 175 -5.83 -10.24 -4.72
C TRP A 175 -4.44 -10.83 -5.00
N MET A 176 -3.80 -11.46 -4.02
CA MET A 176 -2.44 -12.01 -4.17
C MET A 176 -2.38 -13.34 -4.93
N ARG A 177 -3.49 -14.09 -5.03
CA ARG A 177 -3.52 -15.37 -5.74
C ARG A 177 -3.10 -15.21 -7.20
N GLN A 178 -2.16 -16.04 -7.65
CA GLN A 178 -1.65 -15.99 -9.02
C GLN A 178 -2.68 -16.50 -10.04
N PHE A 179 -3.49 -17.49 -9.66
CA PHE A 179 -4.59 -18.02 -10.45
C PHE A 179 -5.92 -17.45 -9.94
N LEU A 180 -6.38 -16.36 -10.56
CA LEU A 180 -7.79 -16.00 -10.46
C LEU A 180 -8.55 -16.89 -11.45
N GLU A 181 -9.41 -17.76 -10.94
CA GLU A 181 -10.38 -18.51 -11.75
C GLU A 181 -11.04 -17.57 -12.79
N PRO A 182 -11.16 -17.97 -14.07
CA PRO A 182 -11.74 -17.12 -15.14
C PRO A 182 -13.14 -16.58 -14.83
N HIS A 183 -13.83 -17.20 -13.88
CA HIS A 183 -15.19 -16.87 -13.44
C HIS A 183 -15.26 -16.03 -12.15
N SER A 184 -14.13 -15.51 -11.64
CA SER A 184 -14.16 -14.57 -10.53
C SER A 184 -14.80 -13.25 -11.00
N LYS A 185 -16.13 -13.21 -10.93
CA LYS A 185 -16.96 -12.02 -11.13
C LYS A 185 -16.31 -10.87 -10.37
N SER A 186 -16.04 -9.76 -11.07
CA SER A 186 -15.80 -8.42 -10.52
C SER A 186 -15.43 -8.42 -9.02
N ILE A 187 -14.13 -8.44 -8.70
CA ILE A 187 -13.67 -8.18 -7.33
C ILE A 187 -14.32 -6.87 -6.91
N THR A 188 -15.36 -6.97 -6.08
CA THR A 188 -16.09 -5.79 -5.61
C THR A 188 -15.24 -5.21 -4.51
N TYR A 189 -14.45 -4.19 -4.86
CA TYR A 189 -13.59 -3.49 -3.92
C TYR A 189 -14.46 -2.79 -2.88
N ARG A 190 -14.69 -3.45 -1.74
CA ARG A 190 -15.39 -2.81 -0.62
C ARG A 190 -14.47 -1.77 0.00
N VAL A 191 -14.87 -0.52 -0.18
CA VAL A 191 -14.27 0.63 0.47
C VAL A 191 -14.44 0.50 1.98
N ILE A 192 -13.33 0.46 2.71
CA ILE A 192 -13.35 0.44 4.17
C ILE A 192 -13.52 1.88 4.69
N PRO A 193 -14.48 2.15 5.60
CA PRO A 193 -14.63 3.46 6.22
C PRO A 193 -13.37 3.91 6.96
N ALA A 194 -12.85 5.10 6.62
CA ALA A 194 -11.69 5.71 7.26
C ALA A 194 -12.09 6.86 8.21
N LEU A 195 -11.23 7.12 9.19
CA LEU A 195 -11.19 8.35 9.98
C LEU A 195 -10.02 9.21 9.52
N THR A 196 -10.25 10.52 9.56
CA THR A 196 -9.24 11.54 9.28
C THR A 196 -8.99 12.28 10.57
N ARG A 197 -7.72 12.46 10.93
CA ARG A 197 -7.33 13.29 12.07
C ARG A 197 -6.19 14.23 11.66
N PRO A 198 -6.30 15.54 11.93
CA PRO A 198 -5.21 16.47 11.65
C PRO A 198 -4.02 16.11 12.53
N MET A 199 -2.82 16.14 11.95
CA MET A 199 -1.61 16.13 12.78
C MET A 199 -1.47 17.50 13.43
N MET A 200 -1.34 17.54 14.76
CA MET A 200 -1.02 18.79 15.45
C MET A 200 0.27 19.36 14.87
N ARG A 201 0.23 20.62 14.43
CA ARG A 201 1.46 21.35 14.13
C ARG A 201 2.19 21.46 15.46
N LYS A 202 3.48 21.09 15.50
CA LYS A 202 4.32 21.59 16.60
C LYS A 202 4.27 23.09 16.45
N ASP A 203 3.67 23.79 17.41
CA ASP A 203 3.84 25.23 17.51
C ASP A 203 5.34 25.46 17.60
N THR A 204 5.94 25.96 16.53
CA THR A 204 7.25 26.57 16.61
C THR A 204 7.05 27.86 17.38
N ASN A 205 6.97 27.77 18.71
CA ASN A 205 7.30 28.89 19.56
C ASN A 205 8.80 29.13 19.35
N PRO A 206 9.22 30.28 18.79
CA PRO A 206 10.57 30.74 19.05
C PRO A 206 10.61 31.00 20.56
N CYS A 207 11.54 30.35 21.27
CA CYS A 207 11.92 30.85 22.58
C CYS A 207 12.26 32.34 22.43
N GLN A 208 11.59 33.16 23.24
CA GLN A 208 12.12 34.45 23.67
C GLN A 208 13.37 34.23 24.52
#